data_AF-A0A6N8HXI6-F1
#
_entry.id   AF-A0A6N8HXI6-F1
#
_cell.length_a   1.000
_cell.length_b   1.000
_cell.length_c   1.000
_cell.angle_alpha   90.00
_cell.angle_beta   90.00
_cell.angle_gamma   90.00
#
_symmetry.space_group_name_H-M   'P 1'
#
loop_
_entity.id
_entity.type
_entity.pdbx_description
1 polymer ?
#
loop_
_entity_poly.entity_id
_entity_poly.type
_entity_poly.pdbx_seq_one_letter_code
_entity_poly.pdbx_strand_id
1 'polypeptide(L)'
;MMKKFENVDVIDTLRKIMLHNTRYYQTDFEYDIRTLADAAESNSWTRPFLWMSRESGTWCFPERDVYIKSTHPYNSWQSYRNDQGVKAYWVIFDKQSEDHKVTGTICELDYPKHADQAQKSAVQPNRVELVFKRPAAVRVYDFEDYDKNWYAIHRENGDIYNRSFLVENEAALQNQIADIRNACFQEAEPVGVDEYVSEMVRQHFCSRGYTVGDMTYVIPDDVFEAVRRGIPAYALYHDNRKELIPSVKEADRLNMHETLFGIRLEDKKLLDYLVKRPSMKGELFSGEELLLLDSILLHTGKTDALNERGRETLDRMIQKLDLVVSPTGNEANEMERSLNHEAESDELER
;
A
#
# COMPACT_ATOMS: atom_id res chain seq x y z
N MET A 1 -2.84 13.06 18.23
CA MET A 1 -1.76 12.42 19.00
C MET A 1 -1.18 11.34 18.11
N MET A 2 0.15 11.28 17.96
CA MET A 2 0.82 10.33 17.08
C MET A 2 0.61 8.90 17.56
N LYS A 3 0.64 7.95 16.64
CA LYS A 3 0.33 6.54 16.88
C LYS A 3 1.55 5.68 16.63
N LYS A 4 1.74 4.62 17.40
CA LYS A 4 2.75 3.60 17.14
C LYS A 4 2.16 2.19 17.17
N PHE A 5 2.77 1.32 16.38
CA PHE A 5 2.44 -0.09 16.26
C PHE A 5 3.67 -0.89 16.68
N GLU A 6 3.58 -1.58 17.82
CA GLU A 6 4.71 -2.29 18.43
C GLU A 6 4.64 -3.78 18.12
N ASN A 7 5.80 -4.41 17.85
CA ASN A 7 5.93 -5.84 17.58
C ASN A 7 4.98 -6.34 16.48
N VAL A 8 4.94 -5.63 15.35
CA VAL A 8 4.08 -5.95 14.21
C VAL A 8 4.86 -6.54 13.06
N ASP A 9 4.17 -7.28 12.19
CA ASP A 9 4.67 -7.55 10.83
C ASP A 9 4.71 -6.22 10.07
N VAL A 10 5.91 -5.71 9.82
CA VAL A 10 6.12 -4.38 9.24
C VAL A 10 5.53 -4.32 7.84
N ILE A 11 5.81 -5.34 7.03
CA ILE A 11 5.39 -5.38 5.63
C ILE A 11 3.86 -5.45 5.53
N ASP A 12 3.23 -6.32 6.34
CA ASP A 12 1.76 -6.41 6.37
C ASP A 12 1.11 -5.10 6.85
N THR A 13 1.69 -4.48 7.88
CA THR A 13 1.17 -3.24 8.46
C THR A 13 1.22 -2.08 7.45
N LEU A 14 2.38 -1.87 6.81
CA LEU A 14 2.53 -0.82 5.79
C LEU A 14 1.65 -1.11 4.57
N ARG A 15 1.44 -2.38 4.21
CA ARG A 15 0.53 -2.78 3.14
C ARG A 15 -0.91 -2.36 3.46
N LYS A 16 -1.42 -2.66 4.65
CA LYS A 16 -2.77 -2.26 5.07
C LYS A 16 -2.94 -0.75 4.97
N ILE A 17 -1.95 0.02 5.44
CA ILE A 17 -1.99 1.49 5.34
C ILE A 17 -2.02 1.93 3.87
N MET A 18 -1.11 1.40 3.03
CA MET A 18 -1.04 1.71 1.61
C MET A 18 -2.35 1.42 0.88
N LEU A 19 -2.97 0.26 1.11
CA LEU A 19 -4.22 -0.13 0.44
C LEU A 19 -5.37 0.85 0.66
N HIS A 20 -5.38 1.51 1.82
CA HIS A 20 -6.45 2.41 2.22
C HIS A 20 -6.10 3.90 2.06
N ASN A 21 -4.83 4.25 1.83
CA ASN A 21 -4.39 5.64 1.67
C ASN A 21 -3.85 5.96 0.26
N THR A 22 -3.37 4.96 -0.48
CA THR A 22 -2.80 5.10 -1.82
C THR A 22 -3.80 4.68 -2.89
N ARG A 23 -4.15 5.60 -3.79
CA ARG A 23 -5.11 5.38 -4.87
C ARG A 23 -4.44 4.94 -6.17
N TYR A 24 -3.34 5.60 -6.52
CA TYR A 24 -2.58 5.35 -7.74
C TYR A 24 -1.20 4.80 -7.41
N TYR A 25 -0.62 4.02 -8.32
CA TYR A 25 0.73 3.45 -8.20
C TYR A 25 0.93 2.61 -6.93
N GLN A 26 -0.07 1.82 -6.51
CA GLN A 26 0.09 0.86 -5.41
C GLN A 26 1.24 -0.14 -5.65
N THR A 27 1.59 -0.37 -6.91
CA THR A 27 2.75 -1.18 -7.32
C THR A 27 4.09 -0.63 -6.84
N ASP A 28 4.18 0.65 -6.50
CA ASP A 28 5.39 1.25 -5.92
C ASP A 28 5.78 0.56 -4.60
N PHE A 29 4.79 0.06 -3.87
CA PHE A 29 5.01 -0.65 -2.62
C PHE A 29 5.83 -1.93 -2.78
N GLU A 30 5.88 -2.54 -3.98
CA GLU A 30 6.75 -3.69 -4.24
C GLU A 30 8.24 -3.33 -4.18
N TYR A 31 8.61 -2.09 -4.51
CA TYR A 31 9.98 -1.59 -4.32
C TYR A 31 10.28 -1.37 -2.84
N ASP A 32 9.30 -0.89 -2.08
CA ASP A 32 9.42 -0.71 -0.63
C ASP A 32 9.61 -2.06 0.07
N ILE A 33 8.84 -3.09 -0.31
CA ILE A 33 8.98 -4.46 0.22
C ILE A 33 10.40 -4.97 -0.01
N ARG A 34 10.92 -4.84 -1.23
CA ARG A 34 12.30 -5.28 -1.54
C ARG A 34 13.32 -4.52 -0.70
N THR A 35 13.16 -3.20 -0.59
CA THR A 35 14.06 -2.34 0.20
C THR A 35 14.08 -2.77 1.67
N LEU A 36 12.91 -3.01 2.26
CA LEU A 36 12.78 -3.43 3.66
C LEU A 36 13.28 -4.88 3.88
N ALA A 37 13.00 -5.79 2.94
CA ALA A 37 13.45 -7.19 3.00
C ALA A 37 14.98 -7.32 2.83
N ASP A 38 15.58 -6.59 1.88
CA ASP A 38 17.04 -6.57 1.69
C ASP A 38 17.74 -5.96 2.92
N ALA A 39 17.17 -4.90 3.49
CA ALA A 39 17.71 -4.27 4.70
C ALA A 39 17.65 -5.21 5.91
N ALA A 40 16.56 -5.95 6.01
CA ALA A 40 16.40 -7.07 6.92
C ALA A 40 17.52 -8.11 6.71
N GLU A 41 17.57 -8.79 5.56
CA GLU A 41 18.49 -9.91 5.33
C GLU A 41 19.98 -9.56 5.48
N SER A 42 20.39 -8.34 5.10
CA SER A 42 21.80 -7.90 5.12
C SER A 42 22.38 -7.66 6.53
N ASN A 43 21.65 -8.02 7.58
CA ASN A 43 21.99 -7.71 8.98
C ASN A 43 22.17 -6.21 9.24
N SER A 44 21.60 -5.37 8.35
CA SER A 44 21.53 -3.91 8.50
C SER A 44 20.33 -3.46 9.34
N TRP A 45 19.76 -4.39 10.13
CA TRP A 45 18.63 -4.20 11.05
C TRP A 45 18.71 -2.97 11.96
N THR A 46 19.91 -2.43 12.14
CA THR A 46 20.16 -1.20 12.90
C THR A 46 19.81 0.08 12.16
N ARG A 47 19.35 0.02 10.91
CA ARG A 47 19.01 1.20 10.11
C ARG A 47 17.50 1.40 10.05
N PRO A 48 16.97 2.44 10.70
CA PRO A 48 15.58 2.80 10.56
C PRO A 48 15.28 3.33 9.16
N PHE A 49 14.00 3.24 8.80
CA PHE A 49 13.48 3.77 7.55
C PHE A 49 12.42 4.82 7.82
N LEU A 50 12.31 5.77 6.89
CA LEU A 50 11.17 6.65 6.77
C LEU A 50 10.34 6.18 5.58
N TRP A 51 9.06 5.88 5.84
CA TRP A 51 8.13 5.45 4.82
C TRP A 51 6.98 6.44 4.71
N MET A 52 6.49 6.68 3.48
CA MET A 52 5.27 7.45 3.26
C MET A 52 4.34 6.78 2.26
N SER A 53 3.04 6.89 2.53
CA SER A 53 1.97 6.63 1.59
C SER A 53 1.30 7.94 1.20
N ARG A 54 1.07 8.09 -0.09
CA ARG A 54 0.45 9.25 -0.73
C ARG A 54 -0.71 8.75 -1.59
N GLU A 55 -1.56 9.66 -2.07
CA GLU A 55 -2.56 9.28 -3.08
C GLU A 55 -1.89 8.68 -4.33
N SER A 56 -0.71 9.20 -4.71
CA SER A 56 0.06 8.78 -5.89
C SER A 56 1.33 7.99 -5.53
N GLY A 57 1.16 6.80 -4.95
CA GLY A 57 2.24 5.87 -4.66
C GLY A 57 2.88 6.01 -3.28
N THR A 58 3.96 5.29 -3.08
CA THR A 58 4.68 5.20 -1.81
C THR A 58 6.16 5.56 -1.96
N TRP A 59 6.83 5.82 -0.84
CA TRP A 59 8.29 5.95 -0.80
C TRP A 59 8.83 5.32 0.48
N CYS A 60 9.90 4.54 0.35
CA CYS A 60 10.71 4.05 1.45
C CYS A 60 12.14 4.59 1.34
N PHE A 61 12.61 5.28 2.37
CA PHE A 61 13.96 5.85 2.41
C PHE A 61 14.74 5.41 3.64
N PRO A 62 16.06 5.15 3.51
CA PRO A 62 16.93 5.11 4.67
C PRO A 62 16.82 6.42 5.44
N GLU A 63 16.52 6.34 6.74
CA GLU A 63 16.32 7.49 7.61
C GLU A 63 17.45 8.52 7.46
N ARG A 64 18.69 8.05 7.53
CA ARG A 64 19.91 8.85 7.37
C ARG A 64 19.87 9.80 6.18
N ASP A 65 19.47 9.29 5.02
CA ASP A 65 19.61 10.03 3.77
C ASP A 65 18.56 11.16 3.65
N VAL A 66 17.46 11.08 4.42
CA VAL A 66 16.48 12.17 4.58
C VAL A 66 17.06 13.35 5.36
N TYR A 67 18.21 13.20 6.02
CA TYR A 67 18.90 14.27 6.74
C TYR A 67 20.19 14.74 6.06
N ILE A 68 20.41 14.36 4.80
CA ILE A 68 21.55 14.82 3.99
C ILE A 68 21.01 15.58 2.80
N LYS A 69 21.38 16.85 2.67
CA LYS A 69 20.92 17.70 1.56
C LYS A 69 21.39 17.16 0.21
N SER A 70 20.64 17.49 -0.83
CA SER A 70 20.92 17.10 -2.22
C SER A 70 20.83 15.59 -2.52
N THR A 71 20.44 14.77 -1.54
CA THR A 71 20.07 13.36 -1.79
C THR A 71 18.64 13.29 -2.37
N HIS A 72 18.36 12.22 -3.12
CA HIS A 72 16.99 11.95 -3.58
C HIS A 72 16.02 11.77 -2.39
N PRO A 73 16.35 10.99 -1.35
CA PRO A 73 15.53 10.91 -0.13
C PRO A 73 15.19 12.26 0.49
N TYR A 74 16.17 13.14 0.71
CA TYR A 74 15.91 14.48 1.26
C TYR A 74 14.98 15.29 0.34
N ASN A 75 15.33 15.40 -0.94
CA ASN A 75 14.55 16.22 -1.88
C ASN A 75 13.10 15.73 -1.99
N SER A 76 12.90 14.42 -2.10
CA SER A 76 11.57 13.80 -2.18
C SER A 76 10.80 13.99 -0.86
N TRP A 77 11.45 13.79 0.29
CA TRP A 77 10.82 14.00 1.59
C TRP A 77 10.38 15.46 1.81
N GLN A 78 11.11 16.43 1.26
CA GLN A 78 10.73 17.85 1.38
C GLN A 78 9.70 18.30 0.34
N SER A 79 9.63 17.65 -0.81
CA SER A 79 8.76 18.04 -1.91
C SER A 79 7.28 17.87 -1.56
N TYR A 80 6.93 16.86 -0.78
CA TYR A 80 5.53 16.56 -0.44
C TYR A 80 5.05 17.20 0.86
N ARG A 81 5.86 18.01 1.57
CA ARG A 81 5.54 18.52 2.92
C ARG A 81 4.19 19.26 3.05
N ASN A 82 3.68 19.79 1.93
CA ASN A 82 2.42 20.55 1.87
C ASN A 82 1.26 19.73 1.25
N ASP A 83 1.54 18.52 0.77
CA ASP A 83 0.54 17.64 0.17
C ASP A 83 -0.42 17.17 1.25
N GLN A 84 -1.71 17.17 0.89
CA GLN A 84 -2.76 16.67 1.76
C GLN A 84 -2.84 15.15 1.66
N GLY A 85 -3.23 14.49 2.76
CA GLY A 85 -3.43 13.03 2.78
C GLY A 85 -2.14 12.20 2.77
N VAL A 86 -0.96 12.81 2.93
CA VAL A 86 0.27 12.04 3.13
C VAL A 86 0.27 11.41 4.53
N LYS A 87 0.49 10.10 4.57
CA LYS A 87 0.73 9.33 5.79
C LYS A 87 2.19 8.94 5.84
N ALA A 88 2.91 9.41 6.86
CA ALA A 88 4.35 9.18 6.99
C ALA A 88 4.66 8.46 8.30
N TYR A 89 5.65 7.59 8.28
CA TYR A 89 5.98 6.73 9.39
C TYR A 89 7.48 6.52 9.51
N TRP A 90 7.94 6.41 10.74
CA TRP A 90 9.21 5.79 11.10
C TRP A 90 9.03 4.28 11.17
N VAL A 91 10.01 3.54 10.69
CA VAL A 91 10.03 2.07 10.71
C VAL A 91 11.34 1.61 11.35
N ILE A 92 11.26 0.85 12.43
CA ILE A 92 12.40 0.25 13.12
C ILE A 92 12.19 -1.27 13.14
N PHE A 93 13.24 -2.03 12.86
CA PHE A 93 13.20 -3.49 12.97
C PHE A 93 13.67 -3.94 14.35
N ASP A 94 12.99 -4.91 14.93
CA ASP A 94 13.35 -5.46 16.25
C ASP A 94 14.18 -6.76 16.09
N LYS A 95 13.81 -7.62 15.12
CA LYS A 95 14.54 -8.83 14.69
C LYS A 95 13.86 -9.43 13.44
N GLN A 96 14.54 -10.28 12.67
CA GLN A 96 13.83 -11.27 11.84
C GLN A 96 13.23 -12.34 12.77
N SER A 97 11.93 -12.62 12.65
CA SER A 97 11.35 -13.77 13.33
C SER A 97 11.83 -15.08 12.69
N GLU A 98 11.64 -16.21 13.38
CA GLU A 98 11.97 -17.55 12.86
C GLU A 98 11.22 -17.88 11.55
N ASP A 99 10.14 -17.16 11.24
CA ASP A 99 9.29 -17.34 10.06
C ASP A 99 9.68 -16.45 8.87
N HIS A 100 10.88 -15.87 8.86
CA HIS A 100 11.33 -14.90 7.85
C HIS A 100 10.49 -13.61 7.77
N LYS A 101 9.59 -13.35 8.73
CA LYS A 101 8.83 -12.12 8.79
C LYS A 101 9.69 -10.98 9.34
N VAL A 102 9.54 -9.81 8.72
CA VAL A 102 10.20 -8.58 9.17
C VAL A 102 9.34 -7.99 10.29
N THR A 103 9.71 -8.26 11.54
CA THR A 103 9.02 -7.74 12.72
C THR A 103 9.69 -6.47 13.23
N GLY A 104 8.87 -5.53 13.72
CA GLY A 104 9.38 -4.25 14.17
C GLY A 104 8.33 -3.33 14.78
N THR A 105 8.76 -2.09 15.01
CA THR A 105 7.91 -1.02 15.50
C THR A 105 7.79 0.08 14.45
N ILE A 106 6.55 0.52 14.18
CA ILE A 106 6.24 1.58 13.23
C ILE A 106 5.62 2.75 14.01
N CYS A 107 6.08 3.98 13.78
CA CYS A 107 5.61 5.18 14.46
C CYS A 107 5.12 6.22 13.45
N GLU A 108 3.86 6.64 13.53
CA GLU A 108 3.28 7.70 12.70
C GLU A 108 3.96 9.05 12.98
N LEU A 109 4.20 9.80 11.91
CA LEU A 109 4.77 11.13 11.95
C LEU A 109 3.71 12.18 11.65
N ASP A 110 3.74 13.27 12.39
CA ASP A 110 3.20 14.54 11.89
C ASP A 110 4.10 15.01 10.74
N TYR A 111 3.76 14.60 9.52
CA TYR A 111 4.65 14.71 8.37
C TYR A 111 5.12 16.15 8.09
N PRO A 112 4.26 17.19 8.04
CA PRO A 112 4.72 18.56 7.88
C PRO A 112 5.70 19.00 8.97
N LYS A 113 5.41 18.70 10.25
CA LYS A 113 6.33 19.04 11.35
C LYS A 113 7.65 18.28 11.25
N HIS A 114 7.61 17.00 10.88
CA HIS A 114 8.81 16.20 10.70
C HIS A 114 9.64 16.70 9.51
N ALA A 115 9.02 17.07 8.38
CA ALA A 115 9.71 17.64 7.23
C ALA A 115 10.41 18.97 7.56
N ASP A 116 9.76 19.84 8.35
CA ASP A 116 10.38 21.07 8.87
C ASP A 116 11.56 20.78 9.80
N GLN A 117 11.40 19.80 10.70
CA GLN A 117 12.46 19.38 11.61
C GLN A 117 13.65 18.78 10.85
N ALA A 118 13.39 17.93 9.86
CA ALA A 118 14.39 17.37 8.95
C ALA A 118 15.10 18.47 8.17
N GLN A 119 14.40 19.50 7.70
CA GLN A 119 15.00 20.63 7.01
C GLN A 119 16.05 21.34 7.86
N LYS A 120 15.68 21.64 9.11
CA LYS A 120 16.53 22.35 10.08
C LYS A 120 17.73 21.51 10.51
N SER A 121 17.52 20.20 10.55
CA SER A 121 18.49 19.21 11.03
C SER A 121 19.44 18.71 9.94
N ALA A 122 19.10 18.87 8.67
CA ALA A 122 19.84 18.29 7.57
C ALA A 122 21.21 18.96 7.35
N VAL A 123 22.21 18.13 7.13
CA VAL A 123 23.59 18.55 6.88
C VAL A 123 23.92 18.55 5.39
N GLN A 124 24.95 19.30 4.99
CA GLN A 124 25.48 19.19 3.64
C GLN A 124 26.36 17.94 3.53
N PRO A 125 26.29 17.18 2.42
CA PRO A 125 27.29 16.17 2.14
C PRO A 125 28.67 16.83 1.96
N ASN A 126 29.71 16.21 2.50
CA ASN A 126 31.09 16.63 2.31
C ASN A 126 31.70 15.94 1.08
N ARG A 127 31.42 14.65 0.91
CA ARG A 127 31.97 13.85 -0.20
C ARG A 127 30.90 12.95 -0.79
N VAL A 128 31.14 12.46 -2.00
CA VAL A 128 30.31 11.44 -2.63
C VAL A 128 31.18 10.27 -3.08
N GLU A 129 30.79 9.08 -2.68
CA GLU A 129 31.34 7.83 -3.19
C GLU A 129 30.46 7.31 -4.33
N LEU A 130 31.09 7.05 -5.47
CA LEU A 130 30.46 6.52 -6.67
C LEU A 130 31.03 5.13 -6.96
N VAL A 131 30.13 4.16 -7.10
CA VAL A 131 30.46 2.83 -7.61
C VAL A 131 30.05 2.77 -9.07
N PHE A 132 31.01 2.63 -9.98
CA PHE A 132 30.76 2.54 -11.42
C PHE A 132 30.53 1.10 -11.86
N LYS A 133 29.71 0.90 -12.90
CA LYS A 133 29.43 -0.42 -13.47
C LYS A 133 30.58 -0.95 -14.32
N ARG A 134 31.20 -0.10 -15.15
CA ARG A 134 32.19 -0.50 -16.17
C ARG A 134 33.20 0.62 -16.46
N PRO A 135 34.50 0.46 -16.14
CA PRO A 135 35.03 -0.61 -15.29
C PRO A 135 34.43 -0.52 -13.88
N ALA A 136 34.31 -1.65 -13.19
CA ALA A 136 33.91 -1.65 -11.80
C ALA A 136 34.96 -0.90 -10.97
N ALA A 137 34.61 0.28 -10.50
CA ALA A 137 35.53 1.16 -9.79
C ALA A 137 34.77 1.94 -8.72
N VAL A 138 35.40 2.10 -7.57
CA VAL A 138 34.92 3.00 -6.51
C VAL A 138 35.75 4.27 -6.57
N ARG A 139 35.08 5.43 -6.63
CA ARG A 139 35.75 6.74 -6.61
C ARG A 139 35.05 7.64 -5.63
N VAL A 140 35.82 8.44 -4.91
CA VAL A 140 35.30 9.40 -3.93
C VAL A 140 35.69 10.80 -4.35
N TYR A 141 34.69 11.66 -4.49
CA TYR A 141 34.86 13.06 -4.88
C TYR A 141 34.49 13.97 -3.72
N ASP A 142 35.10 15.16 -3.68
CA ASP A 142 34.52 16.28 -2.94
C ASP A 142 33.12 16.56 -3.49
N PHE A 143 32.17 16.90 -2.61
CA PHE A 143 30.79 17.09 -3.02
C PHE A 143 30.60 18.31 -3.92
N GLU A 144 31.26 19.44 -3.65
CA GLU A 144 31.13 20.63 -4.50
C GLU A 144 31.70 20.39 -5.89
N ASP A 145 32.84 19.70 -5.97
CA ASP A 145 33.45 19.34 -7.25
C ASP A 145 32.55 18.38 -8.03
N TYR A 146 31.95 17.41 -7.35
CA TYR A 146 30.98 16.51 -7.97
C TYR A 146 29.75 17.27 -8.46
N ASP A 147 29.14 18.12 -7.65
CA ASP A 147 27.90 18.83 -7.99
C ASP A 147 28.09 19.71 -9.24
N LYS A 148 29.25 20.39 -9.35
CA LYS A 148 29.60 21.21 -10.51
C LYS A 148 29.95 20.39 -11.76
N ASN A 149 30.52 19.19 -11.60
CA ASN A 149 31.13 18.43 -12.70
C ASN A 149 30.52 17.03 -12.93
N TRP A 150 29.35 16.73 -12.36
CA TRP A 150 28.77 15.37 -12.35
C TRP A 150 28.64 14.78 -13.76
N TYR A 151 28.30 15.60 -14.74
CA TYR A 151 28.13 15.19 -16.13
C TYR A 151 29.46 14.78 -16.78
N ALA A 152 30.56 15.51 -16.50
CA ALA A 152 31.90 15.14 -16.97
C ALA A 152 32.37 13.84 -16.31
N ILE A 153 32.15 13.71 -14.99
CA ILE A 153 32.49 12.50 -14.23
C ILE A 153 31.77 11.27 -14.82
N HIS A 154 30.47 11.39 -15.12
CA HIS A 154 29.69 10.31 -15.73
C HIS A 154 30.17 9.98 -17.15
N ARG A 155 30.48 11.00 -17.98
CA ARG A 155 31.02 10.80 -19.33
C ARG A 155 32.36 10.05 -19.32
N GLU A 156 33.24 10.35 -18.38
CA GLU A 156 34.58 9.76 -18.29
C GLU A 156 34.58 8.35 -17.69
N ASN A 157 33.65 8.05 -16.79
CA ASN A 157 33.69 6.83 -15.98
C ASN A 157 32.53 5.86 -16.26
N GLY A 158 31.53 6.29 -17.05
CA GLY A 158 30.37 5.50 -17.42
C GLY A 158 29.27 5.47 -16.35
N ASP A 159 28.43 4.43 -16.43
CA ASP A 159 27.24 4.30 -15.59
C ASP A 159 27.56 4.08 -14.12
N ILE A 160 26.87 4.81 -13.26
CA ILE A 160 26.93 4.65 -11.82
C ILE A 160 25.97 3.53 -11.42
N TYR A 161 26.50 2.56 -10.66
CA TYR A 161 25.73 1.52 -9.99
C TYR A 161 25.16 2.01 -8.67
N ASN A 162 25.99 2.66 -7.84
CA ASN A 162 25.60 3.15 -6.52
C ASN A 162 26.24 4.52 -6.23
N ARG A 163 25.52 5.35 -5.47
CA ARG A 163 25.95 6.67 -5.03
C ARG A 163 25.70 6.81 -3.53
N SER A 164 26.78 6.97 -2.76
CA SER A 164 26.72 7.15 -1.30
C SER A 164 27.22 8.54 -0.92
N PHE A 165 26.41 9.31 -0.21
CA PHE A 165 26.79 10.63 0.28
C PHE A 165 27.43 10.52 1.66
N LEU A 166 28.63 11.06 1.80
CA LEU A 166 29.42 11.05 3.03
C LEU A 166 29.37 12.43 3.68
N VAL A 167 29.15 12.46 4.99
CA VAL A 167 29.10 13.71 5.77
C VAL A 167 30.37 13.85 6.61
N GLU A 168 30.67 15.07 7.04
CA GLU A 168 31.87 15.38 7.82
C GLU A 168 31.93 14.59 9.14
N ASN A 169 30.79 14.50 9.83
CA ASN A 169 30.69 13.81 11.11
C ASN A 169 29.45 12.91 11.15
N GLU A 170 29.64 11.66 10.72
CA GLU A 170 28.57 10.66 10.68
C GLU A 170 28.01 10.38 12.08
N ALA A 171 28.85 10.31 13.11
CA ALA A 171 28.39 10.04 14.48
C ALA A 171 27.49 11.16 15.02
N ALA A 172 27.83 12.42 14.76
CA ALA A 172 27.00 13.56 15.15
C ALA A 172 25.64 13.54 14.44
N LEU A 173 25.63 13.26 13.14
CA LEU A 173 24.40 13.12 12.37
C LEU A 173 23.51 12.00 12.94
N GLN A 174 24.08 10.81 13.17
CA GLN A 174 23.33 9.67 13.71
C GLN A 174 22.77 9.95 15.10
N ASN A 175 23.53 10.58 15.99
CA ASN A 175 23.05 10.95 17.32
C ASN A 175 21.88 11.93 17.25
N GLN A 176 21.99 12.97 16.42
CA GLN A 176 20.93 13.95 16.24
C GLN A 176 19.63 13.32 15.69
N ILE A 177 19.75 12.43 14.71
CA ILE A 177 18.60 11.71 14.15
C ILE A 177 17.98 10.79 15.21
N ALA A 178 18.81 10.09 15.99
CA ALA A 178 18.34 9.24 17.07
C ALA A 178 17.57 10.02 18.14
N ASP A 179 18.03 11.22 18.51
CA ASP A 179 17.32 12.08 19.46
C ASP A 179 15.92 12.50 18.95
N ILE A 180 15.83 12.89 17.67
CA ILE A 180 14.55 13.25 17.03
C ILE A 180 13.60 12.04 17.00
N ARG A 181 14.13 10.88 16.58
CA ARG A 181 13.37 9.63 16.54
C ARG A 181 12.87 9.25 17.94
N ASN A 182 13.74 9.22 18.93
CA ASN A 182 13.40 8.81 20.29
C ASN A 182 12.31 9.73 20.87
N ALA A 183 12.41 11.04 20.66
CA ALA A 183 11.36 11.97 21.07
C ALA A 183 10.00 11.64 20.43
N CYS A 184 9.98 11.36 19.12
CA CYS A 184 8.76 10.98 18.41
C CYS A 184 8.13 9.69 18.98
N PHE A 185 8.94 8.65 19.24
CA PHE A 185 8.47 7.38 19.79
C PHE A 185 7.97 7.48 21.24
N GLN A 186 8.51 8.41 22.04
CA GLN A 186 8.06 8.66 23.41
C GLN A 186 6.70 9.37 23.45
N GLU A 187 6.41 10.25 22.48
CA GLU A 187 5.14 10.96 22.37
C GLU A 187 4.03 10.15 21.70
N ALA A 188 4.37 9.06 21.02
CA ALA A 188 3.43 8.23 20.29
C ALA A 188 2.73 7.21 21.20
N GLU A 189 1.41 7.08 21.03
CA GLU A 189 0.60 6.13 21.78
C GLU A 189 0.48 4.80 21.04
N PRO A 190 0.60 3.65 21.74
CA PRO A 190 0.38 2.35 21.15
C PRO A 190 -1.08 2.20 20.71
N VAL A 191 -1.30 1.64 19.53
CA VAL A 191 -2.64 1.35 19.00
C VAL A 191 -2.61 0.08 18.14
N GLY A 192 -3.75 -0.61 18.03
CA GLY A 192 -3.89 -1.74 17.11
C GLY A 192 -3.91 -1.28 15.65
N VAL A 193 -3.24 -2.02 14.77
CA VAL A 193 -3.18 -1.71 13.33
C VAL A 193 -4.57 -1.67 12.71
N ASP A 194 -5.42 -2.66 13.00
CA ASP A 194 -6.76 -2.76 12.41
C ASP A 194 -7.69 -1.65 12.91
N GLU A 195 -7.56 -1.23 14.18
CA GLU A 195 -8.28 -0.07 14.74
C GLU A 195 -7.86 1.21 14.04
N TYR A 196 -6.56 1.42 13.87
CA TYR A 196 -6.01 2.59 13.18
C TYR A 196 -6.47 2.68 11.72
N VAL A 197 -6.41 1.57 10.98
CA VAL A 197 -6.86 1.50 9.60
C VAL A 197 -8.37 1.74 9.50
N SER A 198 -9.16 1.17 10.41
CA SER A 198 -10.60 1.40 10.46
C SER A 198 -10.94 2.87 10.68
N GLU A 199 -10.24 3.53 11.61
CA GLU A 199 -10.41 4.96 11.88
C GLU A 199 -9.97 5.81 10.68
N MET A 200 -8.88 5.44 10.01
CA MET A 200 -8.42 6.12 8.79
C MET A 200 -9.47 6.03 7.67
N VAL A 201 -10.04 4.85 7.43
CA VAL A 201 -11.13 4.64 6.46
C VAL A 201 -12.37 5.44 6.84
N ARG A 202 -12.74 5.43 8.12
CA ARG A 202 -13.88 6.20 8.63
C ARG A 202 -13.69 7.70 8.39
N GLN A 203 -12.51 8.24 8.69
CA GLN A 203 -12.16 9.64 8.46
C GLN A 203 -12.22 9.98 6.96
N HIS A 204 -11.74 9.09 6.09
CA HIS A 204 -11.80 9.27 4.65
C HIS A 204 -13.25 9.45 4.16
N PHE A 205 -14.16 8.58 4.58
CA PHE A 205 -15.59 8.69 4.27
C PHE A 205 -16.23 9.95 4.86
N CYS A 206 -16.00 10.22 6.15
CA CYS A 206 -16.56 11.38 6.83
C CYS A 206 -16.11 12.70 6.20
N SER A 207 -14.85 12.78 5.74
CA SER A 207 -14.33 13.96 5.05
C SER A 207 -15.06 14.28 3.74
N ARG A 208 -15.74 13.29 3.15
CA ARG A 208 -16.56 13.41 1.93
C ARG A 208 -18.06 13.36 2.21
N GLY A 209 -18.47 13.48 3.47
CA GLY A 209 -19.87 13.54 3.90
C GLY A 209 -20.57 12.19 4.06
N TYR A 210 -19.90 11.07 3.80
CA TYR A 210 -20.47 9.74 4.04
C TYR A 210 -20.22 9.31 5.49
N THR A 211 -21.27 9.15 6.29
CA THR A 211 -21.18 8.93 7.74
C THR A 211 -21.88 7.66 8.23
N VAL A 212 -22.47 6.87 7.34
CA VAL A 212 -23.25 5.67 7.72
C VAL A 212 -22.38 4.60 8.40
N GLY A 213 -21.09 4.52 8.04
CA GLY A 213 -20.14 3.60 8.66
C GLY A 213 -20.41 2.12 8.36
N ASP A 214 -21.20 1.83 7.33
CA ASP A 214 -21.61 0.48 6.90
C ASP A 214 -20.81 -0.07 5.71
N MET A 215 -19.78 0.66 5.28
CA MET A 215 -18.95 0.35 4.12
C MET A 215 -17.47 0.26 4.51
N THR A 216 -16.72 -0.45 3.67
CA THR A 216 -15.26 -0.46 3.66
C THR A 216 -14.77 0.30 2.44
N TYR A 217 -13.73 1.11 2.60
CA TYR A 217 -13.12 1.84 1.49
C TYR A 217 -12.42 0.89 0.52
N VAL A 218 -12.64 1.12 -0.77
CA VAL A 218 -11.96 0.44 -1.87
C VAL A 218 -11.46 1.46 -2.87
N ILE A 219 -10.30 1.16 -3.45
CA ILE A 219 -9.74 1.91 -4.56
C ILE A 219 -10.49 1.58 -5.87
N PRO A 220 -10.36 2.41 -6.92
CA PRO A 220 -10.98 2.15 -8.22
C PRO A 220 -10.65 0.78 -8.81
N ASP A 221 -9.40 0.31 -8.69
CA ASP A 221 -8.99 -1.01 -9.19
C ASP A 221 -9.76 -2.16 -8.53
N ASP A 222 -9.98 -2.07 -7.23
CA ASP A 222 -10.80 -3.03 -6.49
C ASP A 222 -12.26 -2.98 -6.95
N VAL A 223 -12.78 -1.79 -7.28
CA VAL A 223 -14.14 -1.64 -7.82
C VAL A 223 -14.25 -2.29 -9.19
N PHE A 224 -13.30 -2.03 -10.09
CA PHE A 224 -13.28 -2.66 -11.41
C PHE A 224 -13.26 -4.18 -11.30
N GLU A 225 -12.41 -4.69 -10.41
CA GLU A 225 -12.26 -6.13 -10.22
C GLU A 225 -13.46 -6.77 -9.53
N ALA A 226 -14.06 -6.09 -8.55
CA ALA A 226 -15.32 -6.50 -7.95
C ALA A 226 -16.41 -6.61 -9.00
N VAL A 227 -16.59 -5.56 -9.82
CA VAL A 227 -17.64 -5.52 -10.84
C VAL A 227 -17.43 -6.57 -11.93
N ARG A 228 -16.18 -6.79 -12.40
CA ARG A 228 -15.85 -7.89 -13.35
C ARG A 228 -16.22 -9.26 -12.81
N ARG A 229 -16.07 -9.46 -11.49
CA ARG A 229 -16.36 -10.72 -10.80
C ARG A 229 -17.80 -10.81 -10.29
N GLY A 230 -18.64 -9.81 -10.55
CA GLY A 230 -20.02 -9.79 -10.04
C GLY A 230 -20.13 -9.58 -8.53
N ILE A 231 -19.08 -9.08 -7.87
CA ILE A 231 -19.09 -8.73 -6.46
C ILE A 231 -19.67 -7.32 -6.31
N PRO A 232 -20.67 -7.09 -5.43
CA PRO A 232 -21.30 -5.78 -5.26
C PRO A 232 -20.32 -4.70 -4.79
N ALA A 233 -20.15 -3.65 -5.59
CA ALA A 233 -19.45 -2.42 -5.22
C ALA A 233 -20.39 -1.22 -5.35
N TYR A 234 -20.15 -0.18 -4.57
CA TYR A 234 -21.07 0.94 -4.40
C TYR A 234 -20.38 2.29 -4.61
N ALA A 235 -21.06 3.19 -5.32
CA ALA A 235 -20.80 4.62 -5.31
C ALA A 235 -21.41 5.24 -4.05
N LEU A 236 -20.64 6.03 -3.30
CA LEU A 236 -21.04 6.64 -2.05
C LEU A 236 -21.11 8.17 -2.20
N TYR A 237 -22.18 8.76 -1.68
CA TYR A 237 -22.47 10.19 -1.82
C TYR A 237 -22.55 10.89 -0.47
N HIS A 238 -22.34 12.21 -0.47
CA HIS A 238 -22.30 13.05 0.73
C HIS A 238 -23.64 13.12 1.50
N ASP A 239 -24.75 12.72 0.87
CA ASP A 239 -26.08 12.66 1.46
C ASP A 239 -26.39 11.28 2.05
N ASN A 240 -25.36 10.45 2.24
CA ASN A 240 -25.44 9.07 2.70
C ASN A 240 -26.14 8.10 1.75
N ARG A 241 -26.41 8.50 0.49
CA ARG A 241 -26.81 7.52 -0.53
C ARG A 241 -25.63 6.63 -0.90
N LYS A 242 -25.98 5.39 -1.19
CA LYS A 242 -25.12 4.40 -1.83
C LYS A 242 -25.83 3.82 -3.04
N GLU A 243 -25.14 3.72 -4.16
CA GLU A 243 -25.69 3.16 -5.40
C GLU A 243 -24.84 2.01 -5.88
N LEU A 244 -25.48 0.89 -6.23
CA LEU A 244 -24.78 -0.26 -6.78
C LEU A 244 -24.18 0.12 -8.13
N ILE A 245 -22.92 -0.24 -8.36
CA ILE A 245 -22.22 0.00 -9.61
C ILE A 245 -22.49 -1.18 -10.56
N PRO A 246 -23.20 -0.98 -11.68
CA PRO A 246 -23.71 -2.08 -12.49
C PRO A 246 -22.72 -2.61 -13.53
N SER A 247 -21.67 -1.86 -13.86
CA SER A 247 -20.71 -2.24 -14.91
C SER A 247 -19.36 -1.53 -14.77
N VAL A 248 -18.33 -2.10 -15.37
CA VAL A 248 -16.97 -1.52 -15.41
C VAL A 248 -16.98 -0.14 -16.07
N LYS A 249 -17.80 0.05 -17.12
CA LYS A 249 -17.97 1.34 -17.80
C LYS A 249 -18.52 2.41 -16.86
N GLU A 250 -19.47 2.04 -16.01
CA GLU A 250 -20.03 2.98 -15.04
C GLU A 250 -19.04 3.27 -13.90
N ALA A 251 -18.29 2.26 -13.44
CA ALA A 251 -17.20 2.45 -12.49
C ALA A 251 -16.17 3.47 -13.01
N ASP A 252 -15.81 3.38 -14.30
CA ASP A 252 -14.82 4.25 -14.94
C ASP A 252 -15.34 5.70 -15.01
N ARG A 253 -16.59 5.88 -15.45
CA ARG A 253 -17.27 7.18 -15.45
C ARG A 253 -17.27 7.83 -14.05
N LEU A 254 -17.59 7.05 -13.01
CA LEU A 254 -17.62 7.53 -11.63
C LEU A 254 -16.22 7.87 -11.09
N ASN A 255 -15.21 7.08 -11.46
CA ASN A 255 -13.82 7.29 -11.07
C ASN A 255 -13.28 8.63 -11.62
N MET A 256 -13.62 8.98 -12.87
CA MET A 256 -13.30 10.26 -13.48
C MET A 256 -13.92 11.47 -12.75
N HIS A 257 -14.98 11.24 -11.97
CA HIS A 257 -15.65 12.26 -11.16
C HIS A 257 -15.26 12.21 -9.68
N GLU A 258 -14.15 11.55 -9.34
CA GLU A 258 -13.64 11.42 -7.96
C GLU A 258 -14.67 10.86 -6.96
N THR A 259 -15.59 10.03 -7.47
CA THR A 259 -16.63 9.40 -6.65
C THR A 259 -15.99 8.52 -5.58
N LEU A 260 -16.54 8.59 -4.37
CA LEU A 260 -16.11 7.72 -3.28
C LEU A 260 -16.70 6.32 -3.49
N PHE A 261 -15.86 5.29 -3.36
CA PHE A 261 -16.29 3.92 -3.51
C PHE A 261 -16.30 3.17 -2.18
N GLY A 262 -17.26 2.27 -2.05
CA GLY A 262 -17.42 1.39 -0.91
C GLY A 262 -17.83 0.00 -1.32
N ILE A 263 -17.50 -0.96 -0.46
CA ILE A 263 -17.91 -2.36 -0.54
C ILE A 263 -18.31 -2.81 0.86
N ARG A 264 -19.16 -3.82 0.99
CA ARG A 264 -19.45 -4.40 2.30
C ARG A 264 -18.23 -5.17 2.78
N LEU A 265 -18.02 -5.23 4.10
CA LEU A 265 -16.87 -5.90 4.69
C LEU A 265 -16.72 -7.37 4.22
N GLU A 266 -17.82 -8.12 4.16
CA GLU A 266 -17.79 -9.53 3.73
C GLU A 266 -17.47 -9.69 2.23
N ASP A 267 -17.98 -8.78 1.40
CA ASP A 267 -17.70 -8.75 -0.04
C ASP A 267 -16.24 -8.35 -0.30
N LYS A 268 -15.67 -7.48 0.54
CA LYS A 268 -14.25 -7.11 0.50
C LYS A 268 -13.34 -8.29 0.83
N LYS A 269 -13.63 -9.05 1.87
CA LYS A 269 -12.86 -10.26 2.22
C LYS A 269 -12.82 -11.26 1.06
N LEU A 270 -13.95 -11.44 0.38
CA LEU A 270 -14.04 -12.30 -0.80
C LEU A 270 -13.21 -11.74 -1.97
N LEU A 271 -13.33 -10.44 -2.25
CA LEU A 271 -12.54 -9.79 -3.29
C LEU A 271 -11.04 -9.96 -3.03
N ASP A 272 -10.58 -9.69 -1.81
CA ASP A 272 -9.17 -9.82 -1.43
C ASP A 272 -8.63 -11.25 -1.60
N TYR A 273 -9.46 -12.27 -1.38
CA TYR A 273 -9.11 -13.65 -1.67
C TYR A 273 -8.92 -13.92 -3.17
N LEU A 274 -9.81 -13.36 -4.01
CA LEU A 274 -9.86 -13.64 -5.45
C LEU A 274 -8.80 -12.85 -6.23
N VAL A 275 -8.56 -11.60 -5.85
CA VAL A 275 -7.52 -10.76 -6.43
C VAL A 275 -6.20 -11.19 -5.83
N LYS A 276 -5.56 -12.22 -6.41
CA LYS A 276 -4.26 -12.76 -6.00
C LYS A 276 -3.19 -11.66 -5.97
N ARG A 277 -3.11 -10.92 -4.86
CA ARG A 277 -1.96 -10.09 -4.52
C ARG A 277 -0.99 -11.03 -3.80
N PRO A 278 0.26 -11.24 -4.30
CA PRO A 278 1.17 -12.32 -3.87
C PRO A 278 1.39 -12.46 -2.35
N SER A 279 1.09 -11.42 -1.59
CA SER A 279 1.26 -11.30 -0.15
C SER A 279 -0.05 -11.24 0.66
N MET A 280 -1.22 -11.49 0.06
CA MET A 280 -2.54 -11.32 0.70
C MET A 280 -3.41 -12.57 0.61
N LYS A 281 -2.92 -13.70 1.16
CA LYS A 281 -3.82 -14.86 1.33
C LYS A 281 -4.74 -14.61 2.53
N GLY A 282 -5.91 -14.03 2.26
CA GLY A 282 -7.05 -14.08 3.17
C GLY A 282 -7.68 -15.47 3.23
N GLU A 283 -8.65 -15.67 4.13
CA GLU A 283 -9.47 -16.88 4.20
C GLU A 283 -10.72 -16.73 3.33
N LEU A 284 -11.08 -17.76 2.54
CA LEU A 284 -12.29 -17.74 1.70
C LEU A 284 -13.58 -17.75 2.54
N PHE A 285 -13.54 -18.48 3.65
CA PHE A 285 -14.67 -18.68 4.56
C PHE A 285 -14.38 -18.10 5.92
N SER A 286 -15.41 -17.53 6.56
CA SER A 286 -15.33 -17.11 7.96
C SER A 286 -15.37 -18.31 8.91
N GLY A 287 -14.97 -18.10 10.17
CA GLY A 287 -15.11 -19.13 11.21
C GLY A 287 -16.54 -19.64 11.38
N GLU A 288 -17.56 -18.77 11.25
CA GLU A 288 -18.97 -19.19 11.28
C GLU A 288 -19.35 -20.09 10.10
N GLU A 289 -18.85 -19.78 8.91
CA GLU A 289 -19.06 -20.59 7.70
C GLU A 289 -18.38 -21.96 7.80
N LEU A 290 -17.17 -22.00 8.36
CA LEU A 290 -16.47 -23.27 8.63
C LEU A 290 -17.19 -24.12 9.68
N LEU A 291 -17.68 -23.52 10.76
CA LEU A 291 -18.48 -24.22 11.77
C LEU A 291 -19.78 -24.78 11.19
N LEU A 292 -20.39 -24.08 10.24
CA LEU A 292 -21.57 -24.57 9.52
C LEU A 292 -21.21 -25.81 8.68
N LEU A 293 -20.10 -25.77 7.94
CA LEU A 293 -19.61 -26.93 7.19
C LEU A 293 -19.35 -28.13 8.11
N ASP A 294 -18.65 -27.92 9.22
CA ASP A 294 -18.39 -28.97 10.22
C ASP A 294 -19.69 -29.57 10.73
N SER A 295 -20.70 -28.74 11.02
CA SER A 295 -22.03 -29.20 11.43
C SER A 295 -22.70 -30.04 10.35
N ILE A 296 -22.68 -29.62 9.09
CA ILE A 296 -23.26 -30.39 7.96
C ILE A 296 -22.55 -31.74 7.79
N LEU A 297 -21.21 -31.75 7.89
CA LEU A 297 -20.39 -32.96 7.79
C LEU A 297 -20.70 -33.95 8.93
N LEU A 298 -20.82 -33.46 10.16
CA LEU A 298 -21.20 -34.28 11.32
C LEU A 298 -22.60 -34.88 11.20
N HIS A 299 -23.51 -34.22 10.49
CA HIS A 299 -24.87 -34.71 10.22
C HIS A 299 -24.99 -35.49 8.89
N THR A 300 -23.90 -36.11 8.41
CA THR A 300 -23.86 -36.96 7.20
C THR A 300 -24.27 -36.24 5.91
N GLY A 301 -24.08 -34.91 5.83
CA GLY A 301 -24.45 -34.13 4.65
C GLY A 301 -25.95 -33.82 4.54
N LYS A 302 -26.74 -34.06 5.58
CA LYS A 302 -28.17 -33.73 5.57
C LYS A 302 -28.38 -32.22 5.76
N THR A 303 -28.71 -31.53 4.67
CA THR A 303 -29.05 -30.10 4.69
C THR A 303 -30.45 -29.81 5.23
N ASP A 304 -31.31 -30.83 5.34
CA ASP A 304 -32.71 -30.70 5.80
C ASP A 304 -32.82 -30.23 7.26
N ALA A 305 -31.75 -30.38 8.04
CA ALA A 305 -31.66 -29.90 9.41
C ALA A 305 -31.31 -28.41 9.52
N LEU A 306 -30.98 -27.74 8.41
CA LEU A 306 -30.63 -26.32 8.40
C LEU A 306 -31.88 -25.45 8.49
N ASN A 307 -31.87 -24.53 9.45
CA ASN A 307 -32.80 -23.41 9.45
C ASN A 307 -32.56 -22.51 8.22
N GLU A 308 -33.46 -21.55 8.00
CA GLU A 308 -33.40 -20.62 6.87
C GLU A 308 -32.06 -19.89 6.78
N ARG A 309 -31.57 -19.35 7.91
CA ARG A 309 -30.26 -18.70 8.01
C ARG A 309 -29.09 -19.63 7.62
N GLY A 310 -29.15 -20.90 7.99
CA GLY A 310 -28.15 -21.91 7.64
C GLY A 310 -28.14 -22.20 6.13
N ARG A 311 -29.31 -22.23 5.49
CA ARG A 311 -29.42 -22.37 4.03
C ARG A 311 -28.88 -21.16 3.28
N GLU A 312 -29.25 -19.95 3.70
CA GLU A 312 -28.70 -18.71 3.13
C GLU A 312 -27.16 -18.65 3.25
N THR A 313 -26.63 -19.09 4.39
CA THR A 313 -25.18 -19.12 4.61
C THR A 313 -24.51 -20.14 3.68
N LEU A 314 -25.11 -21.33 3.50
CA LEU A 314 -24.60 -22.34 2.57
C LEU A 314 -24.64 -21.86 1.12
N ASP A 315 -25.73 -21.24 0.68
CA ASP A 315 -25.86 -20.68 -0.66
C ASP A 315 -24.80 -19.60 -0.92
N ARG A 316 -24.53 -18.74 0.07
CA ARG A 316 -23.44 -17.77 0.01
C ARG A 316 -22.07 -18.45 -0.15
N MET A 317 -21.83 -19.55 0.57
CA MET A 317 -20.57 -20.30 0.45
C MET A 317 -20.42 -20.95 -0.93
N ILE A 318 -21.50 -21.48 -1.51
CA ILE A 318 -21.50 -22.02 -2.87
C ILE A 318 -21.17 -20.91 -3.87
N GLN A 319 -21.79 -19.73 -3.76
CA GLN A 319 -21.48 -18.57 -4.62
C GLN A 319 -20.00 -18.17 -4.52
N LYS A 320 -19.42 -18.16 -3.32
CA LYS A 320 -17.97 -17.90 -3.14
C LYS A 320 -17.13 -18.94 -3.89
N LEU A 321 -17.48 -20.22 -3.81
CA LEU A 321 -16.77 -21.30 -4.52
C LEU A 321 -16.90 -21.18 -6.03
N ASP A 322 -18.08 -20.86 -6.54
CA ASP A 322 -18.33 -20.66 -7.97
C ASP A 322 -17.43 -19.55 -8.53
N LEU A 323 -17.25 -18.45 -7.79
CA LEU A 323 -16.34 -17.36 -8.15
C LEU A 323 -14.86 -17.75 -8.15
N VAL A 324 -14.47 -18.71 -7.30
CA VAL A 324 -13.10 -19.25 -7.27
C VAL A 324 -12.85 -20.20 -8.45
N VAL A 325 -13.84 -21.03 -8.78
CA VAL A 325 -13.73 -22.05 -9.83
C VAL A 325 -13.92 -21.46 -11.23
N SER A 326 -14.71 -20.40 -11.36
CA SER A 326 -14.99 -19.69 -12.62
C SER A 326 -14.65 -18.20 -12.50
N PRO A 327 -13.37 -17.80 -12.61
CA PRO A 327 -12.91 -16.44 -12.33
C PRO A 327 -13.50 -15.36 -13.25
N THR A 328 -14.01 -15.76 -14.42
CA THR A 328 -14.58 -14.87 -15.44
C THR A 328 -16.06 -15.17 -15.59
N GLY A 329 -16.91 -14.43 -14.87
CA GLY A 329 -18.30 -14.31 -15.23
C GLY A 329 -18.42 -13.50 -16.52
N ASN A 330 -18.94 -14.11 -17.60
CA ASN A 330 -19.43 -13.44 -18.81
C ASN A 330 -18.44 -12.80 -19.82
N GLU A 331 -17.14 -13.12 -19.85
CA GLU A 331 -16.30 -12.71 -21.01
C GLU A 331 -16.75 -13.36 -22.33
N ALA A 332 -17.39 -14.53 -22.27
CA ALA A 332 -17.91 -15.21 -23.46
C ALA A 332 -19.07 -14.44 -24.16
N ASN A 333 -19.79 -13.58 -23.44
CA ASN A 333 -20.97 -12.87 -23.99
C ASN A 333 -20.65 -11.49 -24.59
N GLU A 334 -19.49 -10.90 -24.29
CA GLU A 334 -19.08 -9.62 -24.89
C GLU A 334 -18.32 -9.82 -26.21
N MET A 335 -17.54 -10.91 -26.36
CA MET A 335 -16.87 -11.24 -27.62
C MET A 335 -17.84 -11.71 -28.72
N GLU A 336 -18.91 -12.45 -28.39
CA GLU A 336 -19.95 -12.81 -29.37
C GLU A 336 -20.81 -11.60 -29.78
N ARG A 337 -20.97 -10.59 -28.90
CA ARG A 337 -21.71 -9.36 -29.22
C ARG A 337 -20.91 -8.37 -30.07
N SER A 338 -19.59 -8.30 -29.91
CA SER A 338 -18.75 -7.47 -30.79
C SER A 338 -18.62 -8.07 -32.20
N LEU A 339 -18.53 -9.40 -32.31
CA LEU A 339 -18.46 -10.09 -33.61
C LEU A 339 -19.77 -10.00 -34.40
N ASN A 340 -20.93 -9.98 -33.74
CA ASN A 340 -22.22 -9.83 -34.42
C ASN A 340 -22.51 -8.38 -34.88
N HIS A 341 -21.92 -7.36 -34.24
CA HIS A 341 -22.06 -5.97 -34.70
C HIS A 341 -21.13 -5.59 -35.85
N GLU A 342 -19.96 -6.24 -35.97
CA GLU A 342 -19.10 -6.10 -37.15
C GLU A 342 -19.67 -6.83 -38.38
N ALA A 343 -20.35 -7.97 -38.19
CA ALA A 343 -20.99 -8.68 -39.29
C ALA A 343 -22.23 -7.97 -39.89
N GLU A 344 -23.03 -7.28 -39.07
CA GLU A 344 -24.20 -6.52 -39.56
C GLU A 344 -23.85 -5.16 -40.19
N SER A 345 -22.66 -4.61 -39.89
CA SER A 345 -22.22 -3.34 -40.49
C SER A 345 -21.59 -3.54 -41.89
N ASP A 346 -20.98 -4.69 -42.15
CA ASP A 346 -20.39 -5.03 -43.46
C ASP A 346 -21.42 -5.44 -44.54
N GLU A 347 -22.64 -5.85 -44.15
CA GLU A 347 -23.74 -6.15 -45.11
C GLU A 347 -24.55 -4.93 -45.56
N LEU A 348 -24.40 -3.78 -44.88
CA LEU A 348 -25.06 -2.52 -45.24
C LEU A 348 -24.23 -1.62 -46.15
N GLU A 349 -22.97 -1.98 -46.45
CA GLU A 349 -22.06 -1.24 -47.33
C GLU A 349 -21.69 -1.98 -48.65
N ARG A 350 -22.51 -2.94 -49.12
CA ARG A 350 -22.35 -3.55 -50.47
C ARG A 350 -23.52 -3.34 -51.42
#